data_AF-A0A8C3Y1N6-F1
#
_entry.id   AF-A0A8C3Y1N6-F1
#
_cell.length_a   1.000
_cell.length_b   1.000
_cell.length_c   1.000
_cell.angle_alpha   90.00
_cell.angle_beta   90.00
_cell.angle_gamma   90.00
#
_symmetry.space_group_name_H-M   'P 1'
#
loop_
_entity.id
_entity.type
_entity.pdbx_description
1 polymer ?
#
loop_
_entity_poly.entity_id
_entity_poly.type
_entity_poly.pdbx_seq_one_letter_code
_entity_poly.pdbx_strand_id
1 'polypeptide(L)'
;TALVTPNPPTPSWSLSPALSPVLRRCHLPVSPALSPVQAWVESLRHPEDTLRGLAELHPDVFAVTPRLDVLHAVATWQRNYKRISHARVRTRAEVRGGGRKPWGQKGSGRARHGSIRSPLWRGGGIAHGPRGPTSYFYMLPMRVRVLGLKVALTVKLMQDELHVVDTLEMPSSDPRYLQDLARFRHWGRSVLIVDV
;
A
#
# COMPACT_ATOMS: atom_id res chain seq x y z
N THR A 1 19.98 72.62 -32.29
CA THR A 1 20.34 71.19 -32.38
C THR A 1 19.84 70.48 -31.15
N ALA A 2 18.61 69.97 -31.17
CA ALA A 2 18.04 69.21 -30.05
C ALA A 2 18.19 67.72 -30.37
N LEU A 3 18.91 66.99 -29.51
CA LEU A 3 19.19 65.57 -29.66
C LEU A 3 17.94 64.78 -29.28
N VAL A 4 17.34 64.11 -30.27
CA VAL A 4 16.28 63.13 -30.07
C VAL A 4 16.93 61.84 -29.56
N THR A 5 16.67 61.48 -28.31
CA THR A 5 17.05 60.17 -27.77
C THR A 5 16.03 59.11 -28.21
N PRO A 6 16.46 57.94 -28.71
CA PRO A 6 15.53 56.88 -29.08
C PRO A 6 14.95 56.21 -27.83
N ASN A 7 13.63 56.01 -27.81
CA ASN A 7 12.94 55.23 -26.78
C ASN A 7 13.49 53.79 -26.73
N PRO A 8 13.60 53.17 -25.54
CA PRO A 8 13.99 51.78 -25.42
C PRO A 8 12.92 50.86 -26.03
N PRO A 9 13.30 49.71 -26.61
CA PRO A 9 12.34 48.75 -27.15
C PRO A 9 11.47 48.20 -26.02
N THR A 10 10.15 48.23 -26.22
CA THR A 10 9.19 47.54 -25.36
C THR A 10 9.52 46.05 -25.31
N PRO A 11 9.48 45.40 -24.13
CA PRO A 11 9.61 43.95 -24.07
C PRO A 11 8.41 43.34 -24.78
N SER A 12 8.65 42.71 -25.93
CA SER A 12 7.67 41.82 -26.55
C SER A 12 7.55 40.61 -25.62
N TRP A 13 6.48 40.56 -24.84
CA TRP A 13 6.04 39.29 -24.27
C TRP A 13 5.65 38.41 -25.45
N SER A 14 6.61 37.62 -25.93
CA SER A 14 6.31 36.46 -26.74
C SER A 14 5.36 35.60 -25.90
N LEU A 15 4.08 35.65 -26.23
CA LEU A 15 3.09 34.70 -25.75
C LEU A 15 3.69 33.32 -25.99
N SER A 16 4.17 32.67 -24.92
CA SER A 16 4.52 31.26 -24.96
C SER A 16 3.34 30.55 -25.63
N PRO A 17 3.59 29.69 -26.64
CA PRO A 17 2.50 29.04 -27.35
C PRO A 17 1.66 28.31 -26.31
N ALA A 18 0.38 28.67 -26.21
CA ALA A 18 -0.55 28.08 -25.27
C ALA A 18 -0.52 26.56 -25.48
N LEU A 19 0.08 25.85 -24.52
CA LEU A 19 0.09 24.39 -24.52
C LEU A 19 -1.37 23.93 -24.55
N SER A 20 -1.73 23.11 -25.53
CA SER A 20 -3.10 22.60 -25.63
C SER A 20 -3.43 21.77 -24.37
N PRO A 21 -4.65 21.91 -23.82
CA PRO A 21 -5.03 21.16 -22.64
C PRO A 21 -5.05 19.67 -22.95
N VAL A 22 -4.48 18.87 -22.04
CA VAL A 22 -4.47 17.41 -22.19
C VAL A 22 -5.84 16.87 -21.81
N LEU A 23 -6.64 16.47 -22.81
CA LEU A 23 -7.95 15.86 -22.58
C LEU A 23 -7.88 14.35 -22.82
N ARG A 24 -8.11 13.55 -21.78
CA ARG A 24 -8.15 12.08 -21.87
C ARG A 24 -9.60 11.61 -21.70
N ARG A 25 -10.15 10.98 -22.73
CA ARG A 25 -11.50 10.40 -22.69
C ARG A 25 -11.46 8.94 -22.27
N CYS A 26 -12.54 8.49 -21.63
CA CYS A 26 -12.70 7.07 -21.32
C CYS A 26 -13.12 6.31 -22.59
N HIS A 27 -12.24 5.45 -23.12
CA HIS A 27 -12.53 4.67 -24.34
C HIS A 27 -13.33 3.39 -24.08
N LEU A 28 -13.47 2.97 -22.82
CA LEU A 28 -14.23 1.79 -22.44
C LEU A 28 -15.73 2.13 -22.34
N PRO A 29 -16.63 1.19 -22.73
CA PRO A 29 -18.06 1.44 -22.67
C PRO A 29 -18.50 1.59 -21.21
N VAL A 30 -19.07 2.76 -20.90
CA VAL A 30 -19.65 3.06 -19.59
C VAL A 30 -21.12 2.66 -19.57
N SER A 31 -21.60 2.12 -18.45
CA SER A 31 -23.02 1.84 -18.25
C SER A 31 -23.86 3.11 -18.41
N PRO A 32 -24.99 3.10 -19.14
CA PRO A 32 -25.77 4.30 -19.43
C PRO A 32 -26.35 5.00 -18.19
N ALA A 33 -26.43 4.29 -17.06
CA ALA A 33 -26.89 4.84 -15.79
C ALA A 33 -25.79 5.58 -15.00
N LEU A 34 -24.52 5.50 -15.42
CA LEU A 34 -23.37 6.07 -14.71
C LEU A 34 -22.64 7.07 -15.61
N SER A 35 -22.24 8.21 -15.04
CA SER A 35 -21.35 9.17 -15.70
C SER A 35 -19.90 8.93 -15.31
N PRO A 36 -18.93 9.12 -16.23
CA PRO A 36 -17.51 9.07 -15.87
C PRO A 36 -17.14 10.14 -14.86
N VAL A 37 -16.18 9.82 -13.99
CA VAL A 37 -15.65 10.78 -13.01
C VAL A 37 -14.52 11.57 -13.67
N GLN A 38 -14.36 12.83 -13.31
CA GLN A 38 -13.30 13.68 -13.85
C GLN A 38 -12.20 13.88 -12.81
N ALA A 39 -10.95 13.88 -13.25
CA ALA A 39 -9.80 14.23 -12.42
C ALA A 39 -8.87 15.19 -13.18
N TRP A 40 -8.22 16.08 -12.43
CA TRP A 40 -7.21 16.98 -12.98
C TRP A 40 -5.96 16.20 -13.39
N VAL A 41 -5.40 16.58 -14.53
CA VAL A 41 -4.11 16.06 -15.00
C VAL A 41 -3.03 17.06 -14.64
N GLU A 42 -2.09 16.61 -13.81
CA GLU A 42 -0.94 17.38 -13.33
C GLU A 42 0.33 17.01 -14.10
N SER A 43 1.34 17.88 -14.03
CA SER A 43 2.71 17.63 -14.54
C SER A 43 3.70 17.70 -13.39
N LEU A 44 4.81 16.94 -13.44
CA LEU A 44 5.90 17.05 -12.45
C LEU A 44 6.99 18.05 -12.86
N ARG A 45 6.89 18.67 -14.03
CA ARG A 45 7.94 19.53 -14.61
C ARG A 45 8.14 20.84 -13.88
N HIS A 46 7.04 21.49 -13.47
CA HIS A 46 7.06 22.72 -12.70
C HIS A 46 6.06 22.65 -11.54
N PRO A 47 6.37 23.26 -10.37
CA PRO A 47 5.46 23.26 -9.23
C PRO A 47 4.08 23.83 -9.54
N GLU A 48 4.02 24.86 -10.39
CA GLU A 48 2.80 25.60 -10.75
C GLU A 48 1.90 24.85 -11.75
N ASP A 49 2.41 23.82 -12.45
CA ASP A 49 1.70 23.04 -13.47
C ASP A 49 0.71 22.03 -12.86
N THR A 50 -0.31 22.54 -12.17
CA THR A 50 -1.36 21.75 -11.48
C THR A 50 -2.59 21.51 -12.36
N LEU A 51 -2.89 22.39 -13.31
CA LEU A 51 -4.10 22.33 -14.13
C LEU A 51 -3.76 22.16 -15.62
N ARG A 52 -3.04 21.10 -15.95
CA ARG A 52 -2.57 20.86 -17.33
C ARG A 52 -3.66 20.33 -18.26
N GLY A 53 -4.68 19.70 -17.69
CA GLY A 53 -5.72 19.02 -18.46
C GLY A 53 -6.73 18.30 -17.58
N LEU A 54 -7.61 17.54 -18.24
CA LEU A 54 -8.71 16.82 -17.59
C LEU A 54 -8.80 15.39 -18.12
N ALA A 55 -8.90 14.42 -17.21
CA ALA A 55 -9.03 13.01 -17.52
C ALA A 55 -10.40 12.47 -17.07
N GLU A 56 -11.07 11.75 -17.97
CA GLU A 56 -12.27 10.98 -17.68
C GLU A 56 -11.90 9.58 -17.19
N LEU A 57 -12.34 9.28 -15.98
CA LEU A 57 -12.12 8.03 -15.26
C LEU A 57 -13.38 7.16 -15.29
N HIS A 58 -13.19 5.85 -15.47
CA HIS A 58 -14.29 4.91 -15.54
C HIS A 58 -15.00 4.77 -14.19
N PRO A 59 -16.34 4.92 -14.11
CA PRO A 59 -17.05 4.95 -12.83
C PRO A 59 -17.00 3.59 -12.10
N ASP A 60 -17.04 2.46 -12.81
CA ASP A 60 -16.93 1.13 -12.16
C ASP A 60 -15.56 0.84 -11.51
N VAL A 61 -14.57 1.72 -11.66
CA VAL A 61 -13.25 1.58 -11.03
C VAL A 61 -13.05 2.65 -9.97
N PHE A 62 -13.41 3.90 -10.28
CA PHE A 62 -13.11 5.07 -9.45
C PHE A 62 -14.33 5.63 -8.69
N ALA A 63 -15.54 5.12 -8.93
CA ALA A 63 -16.79 5.55 -8.30
C ALA A 63 -17.58 4.36 -7.70
N VAL A 64 -16.89 3.34 -7.20
CA VAL A 64 -17.53 2.18 -6.56
C VAL A 64 -17.92 2.52 -5.12
N THR A 65 -19.05 1.99 -4.65
CA THR A 65 -19.48 2.15 -3.25
C THR A 65 -18.34 1.82 -2.27
N PRO A 66 -17.99 2.73 -1.34
CA PRO A 66 -16.84 2.56 -0.46
C PRO A 66 -17.08 1.47 0.59
N ARG A 67 -16.57 0.26 0.29
CA ARG A 67 -16.70 -0.95 1.14
C ARG A 67 -15.45 -1.20 1.98
N LEU A 68 -15.41 -0.60 3.17
CA LEU A 68 -14.29 -0.72 4.12
C LEU A 68 -14.07 -2.17 4.62
N ASP A 69 -15.13 -2.98 4.64
CA ASP A 69 -15.08 -4.40 4.98
C ASP A 69 -14.20 -5.20 4.00
N VAL A 70 -14.35 -4.94 2.70
CA VAL A 70 -13.56 -5.59 1.64
C VAL A 70 -12.11 -5.13 1.70
N LEU A 71 -11.87 -3.83 1.96
CA LEU A 71 -10.52 -3.29 2.15
C LEU A 71 -9.81 -3.98 3.32
N HIS A 72 -10.47 -4.09 4.47
CA HIS A 72 -9.92 -4.76 5.64
C HIS A 72 -9.60 -6.24 5.37
N ALA A 73 -10.51 -6.95 4.67
CA ALA A 73 -10.29 -8.34 4.31
C ALA A 73 -9.07 -8.53 3.39
N VAL A 74 -8.93 -7.68 2.36
CA VAL A 74 -7.80 -7.74 1.42
C VAL A 74 -6.49 -7.36 2.12
N ALA A 75 -6.47 -6.34 2.98
CA ALA A 75 -5.29 -5.95 3.74
C ALA A 75 -4.82 -7.06 4.71
N THR A 76 -5.78 -7.68 5.42
CA THR A 76 -5.50 -8.80 6.32
C THR A 76 -4.99 -10.02 5.55
N TRP A 77 -5.55 -10.29 4.37
CA TRP A 77 -5.07 -11.34 3.48
C TRP A 77 -3.65 -11.09 3.02
N GLN A 78 -3.33 -9.90 2.50
CA GLN A 78 -1.98 -9.53 2.06
C GLN A 78 -0.94 -9.70 3.17
N ARG A 79 -1.29 -9.38 4.42
CA ARG A 79 -0.41 -9.57 5.58
C ARG A 79 -0.16 -11.03 5.92
N ASN A 80 -1.18 -11.89 5.79
CA ASN A 80 -1.13 -13.26 6.30
C ASN A 80 -0.72 -14.30 5.25
N TYR A 81 -1.09 -14.13 3.98
CA TYR A 81 -0.91 -15.20 2.98
C TYR A 81 0.57 -15.55 2.73
N LYS A 82 1.46 -14.58 2.88
CA LYS A 82 2.93 -14.74 2.77
C LYS A 82 3.60 -15.15 4.09
N ARG A 83 2.85 -15.20 5.20
CA ARG A 83 3.43 -15.40 6.53
C ARG A 83 3.71 -16.87 6.79
N ILE A 84 4.96 -17.15 7.15
CA ILE A 84 5.41 -18.45 7.65
C ILE A 84 6.00 -18.23 9.05
N SER A 85 5.51 -18.99 10.03
CA SER A 85 6.08 -18.98 11.38
C SER A 85 7.06 -20.14 11.54
N HIS A 86 8.31 -19.81 11.88
CA HIS A 86 9.37 -20.77 12.17
C HIS A 86 9.49 -21.10 13.66
N ALA A 87 8.64 -20.53 14.51
CA ALA A 87 8.65 -20.82 15.93
C ALA A 87 8.36 -22.31 16.16
N ARG A 88 9.25 -22.99 16.89
CA ARG A 88 9.07 -24.39 17.26
C ARG A 88 9.60 -24.61 18.66
N VAL A 89 8.79 -25.26 19.49
CA VAL A 89 9.21 -25.70 20.82
C VAL A 89 9.30 -27.23 20.87
N ARG A 90 10.19 -27.73 21.73
CA ARG A 90 10.36 -29.17 21.94
C ARG A 90 9.26 -29.69 22.86
N THR A 91 8.53 -30.69 22.39
CA THR A 91 7.60 -31.48 23.21
C THR A 91 8.36 -32.38 24.17
N ARG A 92 7.68 -32.94 25.18
CA ARG A 92 8.30 -33.87 26.14
C ARG A 92 9.03 -35.05 25.48
N ALA A 93 8.63 -35.44 24.28
CA ALA A 93 9.23 -36.53 23.49
C ALA A 93 10.49 -36.11 22.72
N GLU A 94 10.60 -34.82 22.38
CA GLU A 94 11.74 -34.27 21.62
C GLU A 94 12.85 -33.75 22.56
N VAL A 95 12.55 -33.52 23.84
CA VAL A 95 13.56 -33.14 24.84
C VAL A 95 14.40 -34.36 25.22
N ARG A 96 15.73 -34.25 25.12
CA ARG A 96 16.68 -35.35 25.36
C ARG A 96 16.54 -35.97 26.77
N GLY A 97 16.44 -37.30 26.85
CA GLY A 97 16.39 -38.07 28.09
C GLY A 97 14.97 -38.36 28.59
N GLY A 98 14.81 -38.73 29.86
CA GLY A 98 13.49 -38.96 30.47
C GLY A 98 12.81 -40.30 30.16
N GLY A 99 13.55 -41.29 29.65
CA GLY A 99 13.04 -42.64 29.40
C GLY A 99 12.93 -43.52 30.67
N ARG A 100 13.64 -43.17 31.75
CA ARG A 100 13.56 -43.89 33.03
C ARG A 100 12.58 -43.20 33.98
N LYS A 101 11.74 -43.99 34.65
CA LYS A 101 10.84 -43.52 35.71
C LYS A 101 11.66 -42.99 36.91
N PRO A 102 11.37 -41.78 37.43
CA PRO A 102 12.15 -41.18 38.51
C PRO A 102 12.17 -42.00 39.82
N TRP A 103 11.02 -42.57 40.21
CA TRP A 103 10.86 -43.45 41.38
C TRP A 103 9.67 -44.40 41.20
N GLY A 104 9.58 -45.41 42.07
CA GLY A 104 8.46 -46.37 42.10
C GLY A 104 7.10 -45.70 42.30
N GLN A 105 6.02 -46.33 41.83
CA GLN A 105 4.66 -45.75 41.89
C GLN A 105 4.14 -45.53 43.32
N LYS A 106 4.63 -46.33 44.28
CA LYS A 106 4.26 -46.35 45.69
C LYS A 106 5.53 -46.47 46.54
N GLY A 107 5.44 -46.15 47.83
CA GLY A 107 6.52 -46.31 48.82
C GLY A 107 7.43 -45.10 49.00
N SER A 108 7.43 -44.11 48.11
CA SER A 108 8.32 -42.93 48.20
C SER A 108 7.76 -41.73 48.95
N GLY A 109 6.46 -41.71 49.29
CA GLY A 109 5.78 -40.55 49.89
C GLY A 109 5.69 -39.30 48.99
N ARG A 110 6.20 -39.36 47.75
CA ARG A 110 6.23 -38.25 46.79
C ARG A 110 5.09 -38.32 45.77
N ALA A 111 4.84 -37.21 45.08
CA ALA A 111 3.93 -37.17 43.94
C ALA A 111 4.30 -38.20 42.85
N ARG A 112 3.32 -38.67 42.07
CA ARG A 112 3.54 -39.71 41.06
C ARG A 112 4.01 -39.08 39.76
N HIS A 113 5.20 -39.49 39.28
CA HIS A 113 5.73 -39.04 37.99
C HIS A 113 6.18 -40.20 37.10
N GLY A 114 5.89 -40.08 35.81
CA GLY A 114 6.32 -41.04 34.79
C GLY A 114 7.65 -40.69 34.13
N SER A 115 7.96 -39.40 33.98
CA SER A 115 9.19 -38.90 33.33
C SER A 115 9.57 -37.54 33.87
N ILE A 116 10.88 -37.27 33.95
CA ILE A 116 11.44 -35.94 34.29
C ILE A 116 11.26 -34.91 33.15
N ARG A 117 10.85 -35.34 31.94
CA ARG A 117 10.63 -34.44 30.79
C ARG A 117 9.18 -33.98 30.64
N SER A 118 8.32 -34.34 31.60
CA SER A 118 6.93 -33.85 31.63
C SER A 118 6.90 -32.30 31.76
N PRO A 119 5.89 -31.62 31.19
CA PRO A 119 5.76 -30.15 31.28
C PRO A 119 5.69 -29.60 32.71
N LEU A 120 5.34 -30.44 33.68
CA LEU A 120 5.33 -30.08 35.11
C LEU A 120 6.73 -29.91 35.70
N TRP A 121 7.75 -30.48 35.05
CA TRP A 121 9.14 -30.46 35.54
C TRP A 121 9.92 -29.29 34.93
N ARG A 122 10.84 -28.72 35.72
CA ARG A 122 11.81 -27.74 35.21
C ARG A 122 12.70 -28.38 34.15
N GLY A 123 12.81 -27.74 32.98
CA GLY A 123 13.54 -28.30 31.84
C GLY A 123 12.82 -29.49 31.16
N GLY A 124 11.52 -29.66 31.45
CA GLY A 124 10.62 -30.52 30.69
C GLY A 124 10.22 -29.90 29.35
N GLY A 125 9.51 -30.67 28.53
CA GLY A 125 8.97 -30.17 27.25
C GLY A 125 7.74 -29.30 27.43
N ILE A 126 7.46 -28.45 26.44
CA ILE A 126 6.28 -27.58 26.44
C ILE A 126 5.06 -28.38 25.95
N ALA A 127 3.95 -28.33 26.69
CA ALA A 127 2.71 -29.07 26.36
C ALA A 127 2.01 -28.49 25.13
N HIS A 128 1.68 -27.21 25.19
CA HIS A 128 1.06 -26.46 24.10
C HIS A 128 1.96 -25.28 23.76
N GLY A 129 2.57 -25.35 22.59
CA GLY A 129 3.40 -24.29 22.05
C GLY A 129 3.52 -24.46 20.55
N PRO A 130 4.23 -23.55 19.86
CA PRO A 130 4.26 -23.55 18.41
C PRO A 130 4.94 -24.82 17.87
N ARG A 131 4.30 -25.45 16.88
CA ARG A 131 4.75 -26.66 16.20
C ARG A 131 5.13 -26.32 14.76
N GLY A 132 6.25 -25.60 14.61
CA GLY A 132 6.68 -25.05 13.32
C GLY A 132 7.36 -26.06 12.39
N PRO A 133 7.49 -25.72 11.08
CA PRO A 133 7.01 -24.49 10.45
C PRO A 133 5.50 -24.50 10.17
N THR A 134 4.81 -23.38 10.42
CA THR A 134 3.36 -23.24 10.18
C THR A 134 3.10 -22.12 9.17
N SER A 135 2.37 -22.42 8.09
CA SER A 135 1.93 -21.45 7.09
C SER A 135 0.54 -20.88 7.43
N TYR A 136 0.33 -19.61 7.13
CA TYR A 136 -0.96 -18.91 7.26
C TYR A 136 -1.59 -18.64 5.88
N PHE A 137 -1.26 -19.49 4.91
CA PHE A 137 -1.66 -19.31 3.52
C PHE A 137 -3.15 -19.60 3.33
N TYR A 138 -3.85 -18.67 2.69
CA TYR A 138 -5.18 -18.85 2.14
C TYR A 138 -5.37 -17.90 0.95
N MET A 139 -6.28 -18.26 0.03
CA MET A 139 -6.55 -17.46 -1.16
C MET A 139 -7.93 -16.82 -1.09
N LEU A 140 -7.98 -15.50 -1.27
CA LEU A 140 -9.22 -14.79 -1.48
C LEU A 140 -9.72 -14.96 -2.93
N PRO A 141 -11.05 -15.05 -3.16
CA PRO A 141 -11.63 -15.05 -4.50
C PRO A 141 -11.12 -13.86 -5.33
N MET A 142 -10.84 -14.09 -6.61
CA MET A 142 -10.28 -13.05 -7.50
C MET A 142 -11.15 -11.79 -7.53
N ARG A 143 -12.48 -11.95 -7.61
CA ARG A 143 -13.44 -10.84 -7.63
C ARG A 143 -13.36 -9.96 -6.38
N VAL A 144 -13.11 -10.55 -5.21
CA VAL A 144 -12.95 -9.81 -3.94
C VAL A 144 -11.66 -8.99 -3.93
N ARG A 145 -10.57 -9.57 -4.43
CA ARG A 145 -9.27 -8.86 -4.55
C ARG A 145 -9.36 -7.68 -5.51
N VAL A 146 -9.99 -7.88 -6.67
CA VAL A 146 -10.23 -6.83 -7.67
C VAL A 146 -11.16 -5.75 -7.12
N LEU A 147 -12.24 -6.14 -6.42
CA LEU A 147 -13.14 -5.18 -5.77
C LEU A 147 -12.40 -4.36 -4.71
N GLY A 148 -11.55 -4.97 -3.89
CA GLY A 148 -10.74 -4.25 -2.91
C GLY A 148 -9.83 -3.19 -3.55
N LEU A 149 -9.24 -3.48 -4.71
CA LEU A 149 -8.45 -2.50 -5.45
C LEU A 149 -9.32 -1.32 -5.94
N LYS A 150 -10.48 -1.60 -6.53
CA LYS A 150 -11.43 -0.57 -6.98
C LYS A 150 -11.89 0.33 -5.83
N VAL A 151 -12.21 -0.26 -4.69
CA VAL A 151 -12.61 0.47 -3.49
C VAL A 151 -11.45 1.33 -2.97
N ALA A 152 -10.21 0.83 -2.98
CA ALA A 152 -9.05 1.62 -2.56
C ALA A 152 -8.84 2.85 -3.45
N LEU A 153 -8.93 2.68 -4.78
CA LEU A 153 -8.81 3.78 -5.74
C LEU A 153 -9.94 4.79 -5.57
N THR A 154 -11.18 4.32 -5.39
CA THR A 154 -12.34 5.18 -5.16
C THR A 154 -12.18 6.00 -3.88
N VAL A 155 -11.78 5.37 -2.77
CA VAL A 155 -11.56 6.08 -1.49
C VAL A 155 -10.47 7.14 -1.63
N LYS A 156 -9.36 6.84 -2.30
CA LYS A 156 -8.28 7.81 -2.53
C LYS A 156 -8.73 9.00 -3.39
N LEU A 157 -9.55 8.75 -4.40
CA LEU A 157 -10.13 9.81 -5.22
C LEU A 157 -11.13 10.67 -4.43
N MET A 158 -12.01 10.04 -3.63
CA MET A 158 -13.00 10.76 -2.81
C MET A 158 -12.37 11.60 -1.69
N GLN A 159 -11.15 11.27 -1.26
CA GLN A 159 -10.41 11.98 -0.22
C GLN A 159 -9.46 13.05 -0.79
N ASP A 160 -9.51 13.32 -2.10
CA ASP A 160 -8.59 14.22 -2.81
C ASP A 160 -7.10 13.84 -2.64
N GLU A 161 -6.80 12.55 -2.44
CA GLU A 161 -5.44 12.02 -2.28
C GLU A 161 -4.90 11.31 -3.54
N LEU A 162 -5.73 11.18 -4.58
CA LEU A 162 -5.35 10.61 -5.86
C LEU A 162 -5.10 11.73 -6.87
N HIS A 163 -3.85 11.85 -7.32
CA HIS A 163 -3.43 12.79 -8.34
C HIS A 163 -3.10 12.06 -9.64
N VAL A 164 -3.68 12.49 -10.77
CA VAL A 164 -3.38 11.94 -12.09
C VAL A 164 -2.28 12.78 -12.72
N VAL A 165 -1.21 12.13 -13.16
CA VAL A 165 -0.05 12.79 -13.75
C VAL A 165 0.10 12.33 -15.20
N ASP A 166 0.35 13.27 -16.12
CA ASP A 166 0.54 12.96 -17.56
C ASP A 166 1.88 12.26 -17.80
N THR A 167 2.98 12.85 -17.32
CA THR A 167 4.33 12.32 -17.46
C THR A 167 5.11 12.42 -16.16
N LEU A 168 5.89 11.37 -15.86
CA LEU A 168 6.77 11.31 -14.69
C LEU A 168 8.14 11.96 -14.93
N GLU A 169 8.26 12.76 -15.99
CA GLU A 169 9.49 13.46 -16.34
C GLU A 169 9.71 14.66 -15.41
N MET A 170 10.89 14.69 -14.80
CA MET A 170 11.32 15.77 -13.89
C MET A 170 12.46 16.56 -14.52
N PRO A 171 12.57 17.87 -14.25
CA PRO A 171 13.63 18.72 -14.81
C PRO A 171 15.00 18.41 -14.20
N SER A 172 15.03 17.87 -12.97
CA SER A 172 16.24 17.48 -12.26
C SER A 172 16.10 16.08 -11.69
N SER A 173 17.21 15.37 -11.56
CA SER A 173 17.32 14.08 -10.86
C SER A 173 17.49 14.24 -9.34
N ASP A 174 17.54 15.48 -8.83
CA ASP A 174 17.72 15.75 -7.41
C ASP A 174 16.50 15.31 -6.58
N PRO A 175 16.68 14.47 -5.54
CA PRO A 175 15.56 14.00 -4.71
C PRO A 175 14.90 15.13 -3.90
N ARG A 176 15.61 16.25 -3.70
CA ARG A 176 15.07 17.44 -3.02
C ARG A 176 13.93 18.08 -3.81
N TYR A 177 14.05 18.09 -5.14
CA TYR A 177 13.02 18.66 -6.01
C TYR A 177 11.65 18.00 -5.77
N LEU A 178 11.60 16.66 -5.70
CA LEU A 178 10.35 15.93 -5.47
C LEU A 178 9.78 16.19 -4.07
N GLN A 179 10.64 16.31 -3.05
CA GLN A 179 10.21 16.64 -1.69
C GLN A 179 9.61 18.05 -1.61
N ASP A 180 10.27 19.02 -2.24
CA ASP A 180 9.81 20.41 -2.27
C ASP A 180 8.52 20.54 -3.09
N LEU A 181 8.40 19.81 -4.20
CA LEU A 181 7.18 19.71 -5.01
C LEU A 181 6.01 19.15 -4.18
N ALA A 182 6.21 18.03 -3.48
CA ALA A 182 5.18 17.42 -2.64
C ALA A 182 4.74 18.33 -1.49
N ARG A 183 5.67 19.11 -0.92
CA ARG A 183 5.37 20.13 0.10
C ARG A 183 4.58 21.29 -0.48
N PHE A 184 4.97 21.79 -1.65
CA PHE A 184 4.31 22.89 -2.35
C PHE A 184 2.87 22.53 -2.74
N ARG A 185 2.63 21.31 -3.22
CA ARG A 185 1.30 20.81 -3.62
C ARG A 185 0.48 20.22 -2.47
N HIS A 186 1.03 20.21 -1.25
CA HIS A 186 0.36 19.68 -0.06
C HIS A 186 -0.08 18.20 -0.16
N TRP A 187 0.64 17.36 -0.91
CA TRP A 187 0.36 15.92 -1.06
C TRP A 187 0.53 15.09 0.23
N GLY A 188 0.97 15.71 1.32
CA GLY A 188 1.17 15.07 2.61
C GLY A 188 2.59 14.53 2.80
N ARG A 189 2.73 13.58 3.74
CA ARG A 189 4.05 13.08 4.20
C ARG A 189 4.62 11.94 3.36
N SER A 190 3.75 11.19 2.70
CA SER A 190 4.12 9.98 1.96
C SER A 190 3.36 9.93 0.65
N VAL A 191 4.09 9.75 -0.44
CA VAL A 191 3.54 9.69 -1.80
C VAL A 191 3.94 8.35 -2.41
N LEU A 192 2.99 7.69 -3.07
CA LEU A 192 3.23 6.47 -3.85
C LEU A 192 3.08 6.84 -5.33
N ILE A 193 4.16 6.66 -6.09
CA ILE A 193 4.18 6.86 -7.54
C ILE A 193 4.00 5.50 -8.19
N VAL A 194 3.08 5.41 -9.16
CA VAL A 194 2.81 4.21 -9.93
C VAL A 194 3.03 4.55 -11.41
N ASP A 195 3.95 3.82 -12.04
CA ASP A 195 4.21 3.88 -13.48
C ASP A 195 3.65 2.61 -14.14
N VAL A 196 3.18 2.72 -15.39
CA VAL A 196 2.48 1.65 -16.12
C VAL A 196 3.22 1.27 -17.39
#